data_AF-C0KHN5-F1
#
_entry.id   AF-C0KHN5-F1
#
_cell.length_a   1.000
_cell.length_b   1.000
_cell.length_c   1.000
_cell.angle_alpha   90.00
_cell.angle_beta   90.00
_cell.angle_gamma   90.00
#
_symmetry.space_group_name_H-M   'P 1'
#
loop_
_entity.id
_entity.type
_entity.pdbx_description
1 polymer ?
#
loop_
_entity_poly.entity_id
_entity_poly.type
_entity_poly.pdbx_seq_one_letter_code
_entity_poly.pdbx_strand_id
1 'polypeptide(L)' 'PSSYHVVAVVRKASGVMWSDLKGKKSCHTGLNRNAGWKVPDSVICGKTPNCL' A
#
# COMPACT_ATOMS: atom_id res chain seq x y z
N PRO A 1 7.95 5.73 24.87
CA PRO A 1 7.16 5.93 23.63
C PRO A 1 7.20 4.68 22.76
N SER A 2 6.07 4.27 22.19
CA SER A 2 5.97 3.07 21.36
C SER A 2 5.77 3.47 19.89
N SER A 3 6.61 2.96 19.00
CA SER A 3 6.53 3.17 17.55
C SER A 3 6.36 1.84 16.83
N TYR A 4 5.73 1.87 15.66
CA TYR A 4 5.61 0.70 14.78
C TYR A 4 5.83 1.10 13.32
N HIS A 5 6.27 0.14 12.51
CA HIS A 5 6.48 0.34 11.08
C HIS A 5 5.24 -0.07 10.28
N VAL A 6 4.96 0.68 9.23
CA VAL A 6 4.02 0.28 8.18
C VAL A 6 4.80 -0.41 7.08
N VAL A 7 4.39 -1.62 6.71
CA VAL A 7 5.07 -2.43 5.69
C VAL A 7 4.05 -2.99 4.70
N ALA A 8 4.47 -3.19 3.45
CA ALA A 8 3.72 -3.91 2.44
C ALA A 8 4.31 -5.32 2.30
N VAL A 9 3.46 -6.34 2.37
CA VAL A 9 3.88 -7.74 2.29
C VAL A 9 3.37 -8.35 0.98
N VAL A 10 4.25 -9.10 0.31
CA VAL A 10 3.94 -9.81 -0.94
C VAL A 10 4.35 -11.28 -0.83
N ARG A 11 3.77 -12.13 -1.69
CA ARG A 11 4.20 -13.54 -1.77
C ARG A 11 5.56 -13.59 -2.49
N LYS A 12 6.50 -14.40 -1.99
CA LYS A 12 7.87 -14.48 -2.53
C LYS A 12 7.93 -14.72 -4.05
N ALA A 13 7.03 -15.55 -4.60
CA ALA A 13 7.00 -15.89 -6.02
C ALA A 13 5.96 -15.11 -6.84
N SER A 14 5.34 -14.04 -6.30
CA SER A 14 4.32 -13.29 -7.06
C SER A 14 4.90 -12.32 -8.09
N GLY A 15 6.20 -12.03 -8.04
CA GLY A 15 6.85 -11.05 -8.91
C GLY A 15 6.34 -9.61 -8.75
N VAL A 16 5.55 -9.35 -7.70
CA VAL A 16 4.97 -8.02 -7.44
C VAL A 16 6.06 -7.09 -6.94
N MET A 17 6.18 -5.95 -7.62
CA MET A 17 7.07 -4.85 -7.32
C MET A 17 6.26 -3.59 -7.01
N TRP A 18 6.91 -2.54 -6.50
CA TRP A 18 6.22 -1.28 -6.21
C TRP A 18 5.71 -0.58 -7.49
N SER A 19 6.36 -0.80 -8.63
CA SER A 19 6.04 -0.17 -9.91
C SER A 19 4.86 -0.81 -10.64
N ASP A 20 4.46 -2.05 -10.32
CA ASP A 20 3.41 -2.80 -11.03
C ASP A 20 2.19 -3.10 -10.14
N LEU A 21 1.94 -2.28 -9.12
CA LEU A 21 0.79 -2.43 -8.22
C LEU A 21 -0.56 -2.25 -8.91
N LYS A 22 -0.62 -1.44 -9.99
CA LYS A 22 -1.86 -1.16 -10.72
C LYS A 22 -2.42 -2.45 -11.34
N GLY A 23 -3.69 -2.74 -11.08
CA GLY A 23 -4.37 -3.95 -11.55
C GLY A 23 -4.09 -5.21 -10.72
N LYS A 24 -3.30 -5.13 -9.65
CA LYS A 24 -3.11 -6.23 -8.70
C LYS A 24 -4.16 -6.17 -7.59
N LYS A 25 -4.46 -7.32 -6.97
CA LYS A 25 -5.35 -7.39 -5.80
C LYS A 25 -4.57 -7.03 -4.53
N SER A 26 -5.13 -6.14 -3.71
CA SER A 26 -4.58 -5.74 -2.41
C SER A 26 -5.49 -6.21 -1.27
N CYS A 27 -4.90 -6.37 -0.07
CA CYS A 27 -5.62 -6.67 1.16
C CYS A 27 -5.32 -5.58 2.18
N HIS A 28 -6.36 -5.03 2.80
CA HIS A 28 -6.27 -3.91 3.72
C HIS A 28 -6.91 -4.29 5.05
N THR A 29 -6.32 -3.88 6.17
CA THR A 29 -6.88 -4.17 7.50
C THR A 29 -8.23 -3.48 7.75
N GLY A 30 -8.51 -2.41 6.99
CA GLY A 30 -9.74 -1.63 7.07
C GLY A 30 -9.57 -0.25 6.45
N LEU A 31 -10.67 0.31 5.95
CA LEU A 31 -10.72 1.66 5.41
C LEU A 31 -10.24 2.68 6.44
N ASN A 32 -9.49 3.69 6.00
CA ASN A 32 -9.00 4.80 6.81
C ASN A 32 -8.07 4.41 8.00
N ARG A 33 -7.60 3.16 8.10
CA ARG A 33 -6.57 2.74 9.06
C ARG A 33 -5.19 3.19 8.59
N ASN A 34 -4.27 3.46 9.53
CA ASN A 34 -2.93 3.98 9.19
C ASN A 34 -2.14 3.02 8.29
N ALA A 35 -1.79 1.84 8.80
CA ALA A 35 -0.99 0.86 8.06
C ALA A 35 -1.73 0.27 6.85
N GLY A 36 -3.03 0.05 7.00
CA GLY A 36 -3.85 -0.61 5.99
C GLY A 36 -4.43 0.32 4.92
N TRP A 37 -4.41 1.65 5.06
CA TRP A 37 -5.07 2.54 4.10
C TRP A 37 -4.33 3.86 3.92
N LYS A 38 -4.28 4.72 4.95
CA LYS A 38 -3.78 6.10 4.82
C LYS A 38 -2.34 6.20 4.32
N VAL A 39 -1.45 5.33 4.84
CA VAL A 39 -0.03 5.35 4.45
C VAL A 39 0.16 4.75 3.05
N PRO A 40 -0.38 3.57 2.71
CA PRO A 40 -0.34 3.09 1.32
C PRO A 40 -0.93 4.08 0.31
N ASP A 41 -2.07 4.69 0.63
CA ASP A 41 -2.76 5.67 -0.21
C ASP A 41 -1.88 6.90 -0.49
N SER A 42 -1.29 7.51 0.55
CA SER A 42 -0.43 8.68 0.35
C SER A 42 0.81 8.40 -0.49
N VAL A 43 1.42 7.22 -0.33
CA VAL A 43 2.63 6.83 -1.08
C VAL A 43 2.30 6.47 -2.53
N ILE A 44 1.15 5.82 -2.78
CA ILE A 44 0.72 5.41 -4.13
C ILE A 44 0.16 6.62 -4.89
N CYS A 45 -0.66 7.43 -4.22
CA CYS A 45 -1.28 8.58 -4.82
C CYS A 45 -0.25 9.63 -5.26
N GLY A 46 0.77 9.89 -4.44
CA GLY A 46 1.84 10.82 -4.82
C GLY A 46 2.59 10.45 -6.12
N LYS A 47 2.40 9.23 -6.63
CA LYS A 47 3.02 8.73 -7.88
C LYS A 47 2.03 8.60 -9.04
N THR A 48 0.74 8.85 -8.84
CA THR A 48 -0.32 8.55 -9.82
C THR A 48 -1.12 9.81 -10.18
N PRO A 49 -1.25 10.17 -11.47
CA PRO A 49 -2.13 11.27 -11.86
C PRO A 49 -3.60 10.87 -11.65
N ASN A 50 -4.39 11.78 -11.05
CA ASN A 50 -5.82 11.61 -10.70
C ASN A 50 -6.10 10.59 -9.59
N CYS A 51 -5.67 10.86 -8.36
CA CYS A 51 -6.15 10.16 -7.17
C CYS A 51 -7.45 10.73 -6.58
N LEU A 52 -8.10 11.64 -7.32
CA LEU A 52 -9.38 12.24 -6.96
C LEU A 52 -10.50 11.51 -7.71
#